data_AF-A0A949EUI5-F1
#
_entry.id   AF-A0A949EUI5-F1
#
_cell.length_a   1.000
_cell.length_b   1.000
_cell.length_c   1.000
_cell.angle_alpha   90.00
_cell.angle_beta   90.00
_cell.angle_gamma   90.00
#
_symmetry.space_group_name_H-M   'P 1'
#
loop_
_entity.id
_entity.type
_entity.pdbx_description
1 polymer ?
#
loop_
_entity_poly.entity_id
_entity_poly.type
_entity_poly.pdbx_seq_one_letter_code
_entity_poly.pdbx_strand_id
1 'polypeptide(L)'
;MVAELHTHLVKIEDEMKKSYLAYSMSVIVGRALPNIRDGLKPVHRRVLYGMHDLKSYFNRPFKKSARIVGDVIGKYHPHGDAAVYDTIVRMAQDFSLRYPLVDGQGNFGSVDGDPPAAMRYTEVRMTRLAQDFLSDIEKETVGFTPNYDGSLQEPDILPTTIPNLLINGSSGIAVGMATNIPPHNLSEVCNAVIKVIDKPDIDLDELIGIVFGPDFPTAGFILGKKGIREAYRTGRGIIKIRARAFVEKVGKNQERVVISEIPYQVNKSKLLEKMAALVREKKIEGISDIRDESDRDGMRIVVDVKRDGKALVILNRLYKFTQMETSFGIIMLAIVNGRPEILTLKGILEHFVAHRREIIIRRTIYDLKRAEERAHILEGLKKALDFLDDVIELIRSSSDPKEAKGRLMSDLDFSDIQAQAILDMRLQRLTGLEREKINAEYQDLIK
;
A
#
# COMPACT_ATOMS: atom_id res chain seq x y z
N MET A 1 34.76 -14.34 45.28
CA MET A 1 35.41 -14.32 43.94
C MET A 1 34.70 -13.27 43.12
N VAL A 2 35.31 -12.10 42.96
CA VAL A 2 34.81 -11.09 42.03
C VAL A 2 35.18 -11.61 40.64
N ALA A 3 34.17 -11.96 39.83
CA ALA A 3 34.41 -12.34 38.45
C ALA A 3 35.13 -11.18 37.76
N GLU A 4 36.29 -11.47 37.15
CA GLU A 4 37.00 -10.49 36.33
C GLU A 4 36.04 -10.01 35.23
N LEU A 5 35.62 -8.75 35.31
CA LEU A 5 34.92 -8.09 34.23
C LEU A 5 35.92 -7.94 33.08
N HIS A 6 35.88 -8.87 32.13
CA HIS A 6 36.59 -8.73 30.86
C HIS A 6 36.02 -7.52 30.11
N THR A 7 36.64 -6.37 30.29
CA THR A 7 36.31 -5.15 29.55
C THR A 7 36.98 -5.21 28.19
N HIS A 8 36.19 -5.32 27.13
CA HIS A 8 36.68 -5.19 25.77
C HIS A 8 36.84 -3.70 25.43
N LEU A 9 38.09 -3.25 25.26
CA LEU A 9 38.38 -1.93 24.75
C LEU A 9 38.02 -1.86 23.26
N VAL A 10 37.15 -0.93 22.88
CA VAL A 10 36.74 -0.70 21.50
C VAL A 10 37.23 0.67 21.06
N LYS A 11 37.80 0.77 19.85
CA LYS A 11 38.17 2.07 19.28
C LYS A 11 36.91 2.87 18.98
N ILE A 12 36.88 4.13 19.41
CA ILE A 12 35.74 5.02 19.18
C ILE A 12 35.38 5.15 17.70
N GLU A 13 36.38 5.19 16.81
CA GLU A 13 36.14 5.29 15.36
C GLU A 13 35.44 4.04 14.80
N ASP A 14 35.85 2.85 15.25
CA ASP A 14 35.28 1.59 14.80
C ASP A 14 33.86 1.43 15.33
N GLU A 15 33.64 1.78 16.61
CA GLU A 15 32.31 1.75 17.22
C GLU A 15 31.36 2.75 16.56
N MET A 16 31.81 3.98 16.32
CA MET A 16 31.03 5.00 15.62
C MET A 16 30.66 4.57 14.20
N LYS A 17 31.62 4.04 13.42
CA LYS A 17 31.34 3.54 12.07
C LYS A 17 30.33 2.40 12.09
N LYS A 18 30.52 1.41 12.97
CA LYS A 18 29.63 0.25 13.08
C LYS A 18 28.22 0.64 13.50
N SER A 19 28.09 1.39 14.59
CA SER A 19 26.81 1.83 15.13
C SER A 19 26.08 2.78 14.17
N TYR A 20 26.78 3.74 13.56
CA TYR A 20 26.18 4.63 12.57
C TYR A 20 25.74 3.89 11.31
N LEU A 21 26.54 2.95 10.78
CA LEU A 21 26.17 2.17 9.60
C LEU A 21 24.97 1.25 9.87
N ALA A 22 24.95 0.57 11.01
CA ALA A 22 23.84 -0.29 11.41
C ALA A 22 22.52 0.50 11.53
N TYR A 23 22.56 1.66 12.21
CA TYR A 23 21.42 2.56 12.30
C TYR A 23 20.99 3.09 10.92
N SER A 24 21.95 3.53 10.10
CA SER A 24 21.68 4.08 8.77
C SER A 24 20.99 3.06 7.87
N MET A 25 21.52 1.83 7.79
CA MET A 25 20.92 0.75 7.00
C MET A 25 19.52 0.39 7.50
N SER A 26 19.34 0.30 8.81
CA SER A 26 18.04 0.02 9.44
C SER A 26 16.99 1.09 9.07
N VAL A 27 17.37 2.38 9.11
CA VAL A 27 16.45 3.47 8.76
C VAL A 27 16.15 3.51 7.26
N ILE A 28 17.17 3.31 6.40
CA ILE A 28 17.02 3.35 4.94
C ILE A 28 16.10 2.22 4.46
N VAL A 29 16.42 0.97 4.81
CA VAL A 29 15.73 -0.21 4.27
C VAL A 29 14.51 -0.59 5.11
N GLY A 30 14.62 -0.46 6.43
CA GLY A 30 13.62 -0.96 7.38
C GLY A 30 12.59 0.07 7.86
N ARG A 31 12.64 1.33 7.41
CA ARG A 31 11.75 2.37 7.96
C ARG A 31 11.30 3.45 6.99
N ALA A 32 12.23 4.23 6.45
CA ALA A 32 11.93 5.54 5.89
C ALA A 32 11.52 5.53 4.41
N LEU A 33 11.96 4.53 3.65
CA LEU A 33 11.77 4.46 2.20
C LEU A 33 10.78 3.35 1.81
N PRO A 34 9.97 3.57 0.76
CA PRO A 34 9.05 2.56 0.26
C PRO A 34 9.80 1.49 -0.56
N ASN A 35 9.26 0.27 -0.62
CA ASN A 35 9.70 -0.71 -1.62
C ASN A 35 9.13 -0.34 -3.00
N ILE A 36 9.93 -0.50 -4.05
CA ILE A 36 9.50 -0.17 -5.42
C ILE A 36 8.29 -0.97 -5.91
N ARG A 37 8.14 -2.21 -5.41
CA ARG A 37 7.15 -3.17 -5.93
C ARG A 37 5.73 -2.90 -5.44
N ASP A 38 5.57 -2.65 -4.14
CA ASP A 38 4.26 -2.41 -3.52
C ASP A 38 4.04 -0.96 -3.09
N GLY A 39 5.07 -0.11 -3.15
CA GLY A 39 5.02 1.28 -2.73
C GLY A 39 4.89 1.50 -1.23
N LEU A 40 5.05 0.45 -0.41
CA LEU A 40 4.83 0.51 1.03
C LEU A 40 6.15 0.54 1.80
N LYS A 41 6.16 1.32 2.89
CA LYS A 41 7.18 1.17 3.93
C LYS A 41 6.77 0.05 4.90
N PRO A 42 7.70 -0.53 5.69
CA PRO A 42 7.41 -1.67 6.55
C PRO A 42 6.22 -1.47 7.50
N VAL A 43 6.06 -0.29 8.12
CA VAL A 43 4.92 -0.03 9.01
C VAL A 43 3.57 -0.11 8.29
N HIS A 44 3.46 0.41 7.06
CA HIS A 44 2.22 0.33 6.28
C HIS A 44 1.90 -1.13 5.92
N ARG A 45 2.92 -1.88 5.46
CA ARG A 45 2.78 -3.30 5.10
C ARG A 45 2.31 -4.14 6.27
N ARG A 46 2.94 -3.97 7.43
CA ARG A 46 2.59 -4.66 8.69
C ARG A 46 1.20 -4.30 9.18
N VAL A 47 0.77 -3.05 9.02
CA VAL A 47 -0.60 -2.65 9.33
C VAL A 47 -1.59 -3.38 8.42
N LEU A 48 -1.41 -3.35 7.10
CA LEU A 48 -2.32 -4.02 6.17
C LEU A 48 -2.33 -5.55 6.37
N TYR A 49 -1.18 -6.15 6.61
CA TYR A 49 -1.07 -7.58 6.92
C TYR A 49 -1.72 -7.94 8.26
N GLY A 50 -1.49 -7.17 9.33
CA GLY A 50 -2.18 -7.37 10.61
C GLY A 50 -3.70 -7.18 10.50
N MET A 51 -4.16 -6.24 9.67
CA MET A 51 -5.58 -6.10 9.35
C MET A 51 -6.13 -7.31 8.59
N HIS A 52 -5.35 -7.89 7.67
CA HIS A 52 -5.69 -9.11 6.95
C HIS A 52 -5.82 -10.32 7.88
N ASP A 53 -4.85 -10.54 8.78
CA ASP A 53 -4.88 -11.63 9.75
C ASP A 53 -6.06 -11.54 10.71
N LEU A 54 -6.40 -10.31 11.10
CA LEU A 54 -7.58 -10.04 11.89
C LEU A 54 -8.87 -10.10 11.05
N LYS A 55 -8.83 -10.39 9.75
CA LYS A 55 -10.01 -10.43 8.86
C LYS A 55 -10.78 -9.10 8.88
N SER A 56 -10.07 -7.98 8.96
CA SER A 56 -10.60 -6.61 8.92
C SER A 56 -10.83 -6.16 7.47
N TYR A 57 -11.66 -6.94 6.77
CA TYR A 57 -11.96 -6.80 5.34
C TYR A 57 -12.97 -5.68 5.06
N PHE A 58 -12.97 -5.17 3.82
CA PHE A 58 -13.85 -4.05 3.43
C PHE A 58 -15.34 -4.37 3.59
N ASN A 59 -15.71 -5.65 3.49
CA ASN A 59 -17.09 -6.13 3.58
C ASN A 59 -17.47 -6.63 4.98
N ARG A 60 -16.64 -6.35 6.00
CA ARG A 60 -16.90 -6.71 7.40
C ARG A 60 -17.12 -5.45 8.25
N PRO A 61 -17.72 -5.58 9.45
CA PRO A 61 -17.82 -4.48 10.39
C PRO A 61 -16.44 -3.91 10.78
N PHE A 62 -16.41 -2.62 11.10
CA PHE A 62 -15.20 -1.96 11.59
C PHE A 62 -14.70 -2.61 12.89
N LYS A 63 -13.39 -2.52 13.12
CA LYS A 63 -12.75 -2.99 14.36
C LYS A 63 -12.10 -1.82 15.08
N LYS A 64 -12.15 -1.80 16.40
CA LYS A 64 -11.47 -0.77 17.21
C LYS A 64 -10.02 -0.62 16.80
N SER A 65 -9.58 0.62 16.54
CA SER A 65 -8.22 0.92 16.10
C SER A 65 -7.19 0.39 17.09
N ALA A 66 -7.44 0.53 18.39
CA ALA A 66 -6.59 -0.01 19.47
C ALA A 66 -6.35 -1.53 19.35
N ARG A 67 -7.34 -2.29 18.88
CA ARG A 67 -7.18 -3.74 18.65
C ARG A 67 -6.21 -4.02 17.50
N ILE A 68 -6.34 -3.28 16.40
CA ILE A 68 -5.48 -3.42 15.23
C ILE A 68 -4.05 -3.02 15.59
N VAL A 69 -3.88 -1.89 16.26
CA VAL A 69 -2.58 -1.39 16.73
C VAL A 69 -1.92 -2.41 17.66
N GLY A 70 -2.63 -2.91 18.66
CA GLY A 70 -2.11 -3.90 19.61
C GLY A 70 -1.62 -5.19 18.96
N ASP A 71 -2.37 -5.70 17.97
CA ASP A 71 -2.01 -6.92 17.25
C ASP A 71 -0.78 -6.69 16.35
N VAL A 72 -0.71 -5.52 15.67
CA VAL A 72 0.42 -5.16 14.82
C VAL A 72 1.70 -4.99 15.63
N ILE A 73 1.67 -4.29 16.77
CA ILE A 73 2.88 -4.12 17.60
C ILE A 73 3.30 -5.43 18.27
N GLY A 74 2.34 -6.26 18.67
CA GLY A 74 2.61 -7.53 19.34
C GLY A 74 3.14 -8.62 18.41
N LYS A 75 2.83 -8.55 17.10
CA LYS A 75 3.22 -9.59 16.13
C LYS A 75 4.32 -9.14 15.18
N TYR A 76 4.28 -7.89 14.70
CA TYR A 76 5.04 -7.50 13.50
C TYR A 76 5.89 -6.24 13.68
N HIS A 77 5.44 -5.25 14.43
CA HIS A 77 6.06 -3.92 14.48
C HIS A 77 6.58 -3.54 15.88
N PRO A 78 7.85 -3.83 16.22
CA PRO A 78 8.40 -3.64 17.57
C PRO A 78 8.75 -2.17 17.87
N HIS A 79 7.80 -1.26 17.65
CA HIS A 79 7.90 0.17 17.89
C HIS A 79 6.63 0.68 18.60
N GLY A 80 6.60 1.95 18.98
CA GLY A 80 5.48 2.54 19.73
C GLY A 80 4.14 2.43 19.01
N ASP A 81 3.09 2.22 19.80
CA ASP A 81 1.69 2.18 19.37
C ASP A 81 1.27 3.45 18.62
N ALA A 82 1.74 4.61 19.06
CA ALA A 82 1.48 5.89 18.41
C ALA A 82 1.94 5.91 16.94
N ALA A 83 3.11 5.34 16.62
CA ALA A 83 3.62 5.31 15.25
C ALA A 83 2.75 4.45 14.33
N VAL A 84 2.24 3.33 14.83
CA VAL A 84 1.32 2.45 14.11
C VAL A 84 -0.04 3.13 13.93
N TYR A 85 -0.56 3.76 14.99
CA TYR A 85 -1.84 4.47 14.92
C TYR A 85 -1.78 5.67 13.97
N ASP A 86 -0.73 6.48 14.01
CA ASP A 86 -0.55 7.60 13.08
C ASP A 86 -0.44 7.13 11.62
N THR A 87 0.16 5.95 11.41
CA THR A 87 0.21 5.32 10.09
C THR A 87 -1.20 4.94 9.61
N ILE A 88 -1.99 4.27 10.47
CA ILE A 88 -3.40 3.94 10.19
C ILE A 88 -4.21 5.20 9.89
N VAL A 89 -4.04 6.24 10.72
CA VAL A 89 -4.76 7.50 10.57
C VAL A 89 -4.46 8.14 9.22
N ARG A 90 -3.18 8.26 8.86
CA ARG A 90 -2.78 8.82 7.56
C ARG A 90 -3.37 8.02 6.40
N MET A 91 -3.33 6.69 6.47
CA MET A 91 -3.90 5.82 5.42
C MET A 91 -5.42 5.91 5.28
N ALA A 92 -6.11 6.49 6.27
CA ALA A 92 -7.56 6.73 6.26
C ALA A 92 -7.95 8.16 5.83
N GLN A 93 -7.00 9.09 5.77
CA GLN A 93 -7.24 10.49 5.41
C GLN A 93 -7.21 10.67 3.89
N ASP A 94 -8.34 11.06 3.31
CA ASP A 94 -8.51 11.33 1.88
C ASP A 94 -7.77 12.58 1.39
N PHE A 95 -7.48 13.54 2.27
CA PHE A 95 -6.63 14.69 1.98
C PHE A 95 -5.12 14.36 2.06
N SER A 96 -4.76 13.19 2.63
CA SER A 96 -3.39 12.71 2.74
C SER A 96 -3.04 11.70 1.65
N LEU A 97 -3.86 10.66 1.46
CA LEU A 97 -3.68 9.65 0.41
C LEU A 97 -4.69 9.89 -0.71
N ARG A 98 -4.21 9.86 -1.95
CA ARG A 98 -5.07 9.98 -3.13
C ARG A 98 -6.09 8.86 -3.25
N TYR A 99 -5.72 7.67 -2.79
CA TYR A 99 -6.54 6.47 -2.67
C TYR A 99 -6.34 5.85 -1.28
N PRO A 100 -7.18 6.19 -0.29
CA PRO A 100 -7.08 5.65 1.06
C PRO A 100 -7.01 4.12 1.10
N LEU A 101 -6.11 3.60 1.94
CA LEU A 101 -5.91 2.17 2.13
C LEU A 101 -6.67 1.64 3.36
N VAL A 102 -7.07 2.55 4.25
CA VAL A 102 -7.87 2.25 5.43
C VAL A 102 -9.19 3.01 5.34
N ASP A 103 -10.28 2.32 5.66
CA ASP A 103 -11.59 2.92 5.88
C ASP A 103 -11.75 3.14 7.38
N GLY A 104 -11.97 4.40 7.78
CA GLY A 104 -11.99 4.83 9.18
C GLY A 104 -13.35 5.34 9.62
N GLN A 105 -13.81 4.88 10.79
CA GLN A 105 -15.02 5.36 11.45
C GLN A 105 -14.67 6.17 12.71
N GLY A 106 -15.18 7.40 12.78
CA GLY A 106 -14.89 8.37 13.84
C GLY A 106 -14.07 9.56 13.33
N ASN A 107 -13.49 10.35 14.25
CA ASN A 107 -12.66 11.49 13.87
C ASN A 107 -11.22 11.02 13.56
N PHE A 108 -10.82 11.11 12.29
CA PHE A 108 -9.47 10.80 11.79
C PHE A 108 -8.63 12.06 11.51
N GLY A 109 -9.03 13.21 12.06
CA GLY A 109 -8.39 14.50 11.83
C GLY A 109 -8.96 15.22 10.61
N SER A 110 -8.50 16.44 10.39
CA SER A 110 -8.99 17.34 9.34
C SER A 110 -7.83 18.00 8.59
N VAL A 111 -8.14 18.60 7.43
CA VAL A 111 -7.19 19.44 6.67
C VAL A 111 -6.77 20.71 7.45
N ASP A 112 -7.55 21.07 8.46
CA ASP A 112 -7.35 22.17 9.41
C ASP A 112 -6.21 21.82 10.39
N GLY A 113 -5.82 20.54 10.44
CA GLY A 113 -4.81 20.00 11.34
C GLY A 113 -5.35 19.66 12.73
N ASP A 114 -6.66 19.52 12.86
CA ASP A 114 -7.22 18.95 14.07
C ASP A 114 -6.68 17.52 14.23
N PRO A 115 -6.20 17.16 15.42
CA PRO A 115 -5.68 15.83 15.64
C PRO A 115 -6.79 14.78 15.51
N PRO A 116 -6.47 13.55 15.08
CA PRO A 116 -7.42 12.45 15.15
C PRO A 116 -7.85 12.21 16.60
N ALA A 117 -9.03 11.63 16.78
CA ALA A 117 -9.41 11.10 18.08
C ALA A 117 -8.45 9.96 18.48
N ALA A 118 -8.31 9.70 19.78
CA ALA A 118 -7.48 8.60 20.26
C ALA A 118 -7.98 7.24 19.75
N MET A 119 -7.06 6.28 19.57
CA MET A 119 -7.33 4.94 19.00
C MET A 119 -8.39 4.10 19.75
N ARG A 120 -8.75 4.50 20.98
CA ARG A 120 -9.85 3.90 21.77
C ARG A 120 -11.24 4.27 21.24
N TYR A 121 -11.37 5.38 20.53
CA TYR A 121 -12.65 5.88 20.01
C TYR A 121 -12.88 5.48 18.57
N THR A 122 -11.82 5.49 17.74
CA THR A 122 -11.90 5.20 16.32
C THR A 122 -11.98 3.71 16.02
N GLU A 123 -12.52 3.38 14.85
CA GLU A 123 -12.56 2.03 14.31
C GLU A 123 -12.10 2.04 12.85
N VAL A 124 -11.54 0.92 12.39
CA VAL A 124 -10.99 0.79 11.05
C VAL A 124 -11.26 -0.58 10.43
N ARG A 125 -11.26 -0.60 9.10
CA ARG A 125 -11.15 -1.79 8.24
C ARG A 125 -10.37 -1.44 6.97
N MET A 126 -9.97 -2.41 6.17
CA MET A 126 -9.31 -2.13 4.90
C MET A 126 -10.32 -1.54 3.90
N THR A 127 -9.86 -0.64 3.04
CA THR A 127 -10.63 -0.33 1.82
C THR A 127 -10.62 -1.54 0.90
N ARG A 128 -11.56 -1.60 -0.05
CA ARG A 128 -11.58 -2.66 -1.08
C ARG A 128 -10.24 -2.72 -1.83
N LEU A 129 -9.69 -1.55 -2.15
CA LEU A 129 -8.40 -1.40 -2.82
C LEU A 129 -7.26 -2.05 -2.04
N ALA A 130 -7.16 -1.75 -0.75
CA ALA A 130 -6.09 -2.28 0.09
C ALA A 130 -6.24 -3.79 0.28
N GLN A 131 -7.46 -4.30 0.43
CA GLN A 131 -7.70 -5.74 0.50
C GLN A 131 -7.20 -6.44 -0.77
N ASP A 132 -7.44 -5.87 -1.95
CA ASP A 132 -6.98 -6.45 -3.21
C ASP A 132 -5.44 -6.56 -3.29
N PHE A 133 -4.69 -5.75 -2.53
CA PHE A 133 -3.22 -5.85 -2.49
C PHE A 133 -2.73 -7.17 -1.86
N LEU A 134 -3.53 -7.79 -1.00
CA LEU A 134 -3.22 -9.07 -0.36
C LEU A 134 -3.81 -10.27 -1.11
N SER A 135 -4.43 -10.05 -2.28
CA SER A 135 -4.93 -11.15 -3.10
C SER A 135 -3.79 -12.12 -3.45
N ASP A 136 -4.06 -13.41 -3.36
CA ASP A 136 -3.11 -14.50 -3.64
C ASP A 136 -1.91 -14.58 -2.68
N ILE A 137 -1.91 -13.87 -1.54
CA ILE A 137 -0.80 -13.92 -0.57
C ILE A 137 -0.57 -15.33 0.01
N GLU A 138 -1.65 -16.11 0.17
CA GLU A 138 -1.64 -17.50 0.66
C GLU A 138 -1.13 -18.52 -0.38
N LYS A 139 -0.90 -18.09 -1.63
CA LYS A 139 -0.48 -18.94 -2.75
C LYS A 139 1.02 -18.87 -3.01
N GLU A 140 1.81 -18.67 -1.96
CA GLU A 140 3.28 -18.57 -2.03
C GLU A 140 3.79 -17.51 -3.03
N THR A 141 2.98 -16.47 -3.29
CA THR A 141 3.28 -15.46 -4.31
C THR A 141 4.35 -14.47 -3.89
N VAL A 142 4.61 -14.35 -2.59
CA VAL A 142 5.63 -13.46 -2.02
C VAL A 142 6.50 -14.21 -1.02
N GLY A 143 7.71 -13.67 -0.79
CA GLY A 143 8.57 -14.14 0.28
C GLY A 143 8.01 -13.77 1.65
N PHE A 144 8.21 -14.66 2.61
CA PHE A 144 7.94 -14.43 4.02
C PHE A 144 9.25 -14.54 4.80
N THR A 145 9.40 -13.69 5.80
CA THR A 145 10.51 -13.73 6.73
C THR A 145 10.00 -13.87 8.16
N PRO A 146 10.79 -14.46 9.07
CA PRO A 146 10.45 -14.48 10.49
C PRO A 146 10.24 -13.05 11.00
N ASN A 147 9.22 -12.86 11.84
CA ASN A 147 8.99 -11.61 12.55
C ASN A 147 10.14 -11.33 13.55
N TYR A 148 10.06 -10.20 14.25
CA TYR A 148 11.16 -9.71 15.09
C TYR A 148 11.57 -10.64 16.26
N ASP A 149 10.68 -11.55 16.70
CA ASP A 149 10.95 -12.54 17.75
C ASP A 149 11.02 -13.99 17.24
N GLY A 150 10.87 -14.20 15.93
CA GLY A 150 10.93 -15.50 15.27
C GLY A 150 9.73 -16.42 15.54
N SER A 151 8.68 -15.96 16.23
CA SER A 151 7.49 -16.77 16.53
C SER A 151 6.48 -16.85 15.38
N LEU A 152 6.49 -15.88 14.47
CA LEU A 152 5.57 -15.76 13.34
C LEU A 152 6.32 -15.44 12.04
N GLN A 153 5.60 -15.50 10.93
CA GLN A 153 6.07 -15.06 9.62
C GLN A 153 5.37 -13.76 9.22
N GLU A 154 6.08 -12.86 8.53
CA GLU A 154 5.53 -11.66 7.91
C GLU A 154 5.99 -11.54 6.44
N PRO A 155 5.17 -10.94 5.55
CA PRO A 155 5.52 -10.83 4.14
C PRO A 155 6.56 -9.73 3.91
N ASP A 156 7.57 -10.02 3.09
CA ASP A 156 8.60 -9.03 2.71
C ASP A 156 8.01 -7.88 1.87
N ILE A 157 7.05 -8.23 1.02
CA ILE A 157 6.30 -7.37 0.10
C ILE A 157 4.86 -7.87 -0.01
N LEU A 158 3.93 -7.02 -0.45
CA LEU A 158 2.59 -7.48 -0.81
C LEU A 158 2.47 -7.83 -2.30
N PRO A 159 1.58 -8.76 -2.68
CA PRO A 159 1.27 -9.06 -4.07
C PRO A 159 0.90 -7.81 -4.90
N THR A 160 0.17 -6.88 -4.30
CA THR A 160 -0.19 -5.53 -4.81
C THR A 160 -0.60 -5.51 -6.28
N THR A 161 -1.90 -5.49 -6.53
CA THR A 161 -2.50 -5.63 -7.87
C THR A 161 -2.41 -4.37 -8.73
N ILE A 162 -2.16 -3.21 -8.13
CA ILE A 162 -2.08 -1.90 -8.82
C ILE A 162 -0.85 -1.09 -8.38
N PRO A 163 -0.34 -0.13 -9.19
CA PRO A 163 0.95 0.54 -8.96
C PRO A 163 0.92 1.58 -7.82
N ASN A 164 0.82 1.09 -6.58
CA ASN A 164 0.57 1.91 -5.39
C ASN A 164 1.61 3.02 -5.15
N LEU A 165 2.89 2.77 -5.46
CA LEU A 165 3.95 3.76 -5.27
C LEU A 165 3.65 5.08 -6.00
N LEU A 166 3.12 5.01 -7.22
CA LEU A 166 2.80 6.20 -8.01
C LEU A 166 1.45 6.78 -7.62
N ILE A 167 0.42 5.96 -7.46
CA ILE A 167 -0.94 6.47 -7.25
C ILE A 167 -1.08 7.17 -5.89
N ASN A 168 -0.43 6.67 -4.84
CA ASN A 168 -0.47 7.26 -3.51
C ASN A 168 0.79 8.07 -3.16
N GLY A 169 1.86 7.92 -3.92
CA GLY A 169 3.13 8.56 -3.63
C GLY A 169 3.79 8.01 -2.37
N SER A 170 4.86 8.66 -1.94
CA SER A 170 5.54 8.37 -0.69
C SER A 170 6.45 9.52 -0.30
N SER A 171 6.46 9.92 0.96
CA SER A 171 7.41 10.89 1.51
C SER A 171 8.15 10.28 2.67
N GLY A 172 9.45 10.51 2.78
CA GLY A 172 10.27 9.93 3.84
C GLY A 172 11.66 10.54 3.93
N ILE A 173 12.13 10.73 5.16
CA ILE A 173 13.48 11.23 5.46
C ILE A 173 14.25 10.07 6.08
N ALA A 174 15.30 9.63 5.40
CA ALA A 174 16.22 8.60 5.86
C ALA A 174 17.56 9.22 6.28
N VAL A 175 18.59 8.41 6.48
CA VAL A 175 19.94 8.91 6.76
C VAL A 175 20.65 9.23 5.44
N GLY A 176 21.01 10.51 5.25
CA GLY A 176 21.72 10.99 4.06
C GLY A 176 20.88 11.08 2.78
N MET A 177 19.59 10.74 2.82
CA MET A 177 18.70 10.74 1.67
C MET A 177 17.24 10.95 2.06
N ALA A 178 16.41 11.32 1.08
CA ALA A 178 14.97 11.46 1.25
C ALA A 178 14.25 11.01 -0.02
N THR A 179 13.00 10.61 0.15
CA THR A 179 12.05 10.35 -0.94
C THR A 179 10.86 11.30 -0.81
N ASN A 180 10.36 11.78 -1.95
CA ASN A 180 9.18 12.64 -2.00
C ASN A 180 8.50 12.46 -3.37
N ILE A 181 7.77 11.36 -3.49
CA ILE A 181 7.02 10.95 -4.68
C ILE A 181 5.60 11.47 -4.54
N PRO A 182 5.12 12.31 -5.47
CA PRO A 182 3.75 12.79 -5.41
C PRO A 182 2.75 11.72 -5.88
N PRO A 183 1.48 11.79 -5.46
CA PRO A 183 0.42 10.91 -5.94
C PRO A 183 0.05 11.19 -7.41
N HIS A 184 -0.55 10.21 -8.06
CA HIS A 184 -0.95 10.23 -9.47
C HIS A 184 -2.34 9.62 -9.65
N ASN A 185 -2.97 9.92 -10.78
CA ASN A 185 -4.26 9.35 -11.12
C ASN A 185 -4.15 7.85 -11.44
N LEU A 186 -4.98 7.02 -10.83
CA LEU A 186 -5.00 5.57 -11.02
C LEU A 186 -5.22 5.17 -12.48
N SER A 187 -6.13 5.84 -13.19
CA SER A 187 -6.44 5.49 -14.59
C SER A 187 -5.26 5.81 -15.50
N GLU A 188 -4.63 6.98 -15.33
CA GLU A 188 -3.43 7.36 -16.08
C GLU A 188 -2.28 6.37 -15.85
N VAL A 189 -2.00 6.03 -14.59
CA VAL A 189 -0.90 5.12 -14.26
C VAL A 189 -1.21 3.70 -14.76
N CYS A 190 -2.44 3.18 -14.63
CA CYS A 190 -2.79 1.87 -15.16
C CYS A 190 -2.69 1.83 -16.70
N ASN A 191 -3.14 2.88 -17.39
CA ASN A 191 -2.99 2.99 -18.85
C ASN A 191 -1.51 3.01 -19.25
N ALA A 192 -0.65 3.67 -18.48
CA ALA A 192 0.79 3.66 -18.71
C ALA A 192 1.42 2.29 -18.46
N VAL A 193 0.99 1.57 -17.42
CA VAL A 193 1.41 0.17 -17.17
C VAL A 193 1.05 -0.72 -18.36
N ILE A 194 -0.20 -0.67 -18.84
CA ILE A 194 -0.65 -1.42 -20.03
C ILE A 194 0.22 -1.07 -21.23
N LYS A 195 0.46 0.23 -21.46
CA LYS A 195 1.27 0.69 -22.59
C LYS A 195 2.73 0.20 -22.50
N VAL A 196 3.34 0.16 -21.33
CA VAL A 196 4.70 -0.38 -21.12
C VAL A 196 4.74 -1.89 -21.36
N ILE A 197 3.67 -2.62 -21.03
CA ILE A 197 3.55 -4.06 -21.36
C ILE A 197 3.53 -4.25 -22.87
N ASP A 198 2.72 -3.48 -23.59
CA ASP A 198 2.56 -3.60 -25.05
C ASP A 198 3.76 -3.07 -25.84
N LYS A 199 4.43 -2.02 -25.33
CA LYS A 199 5.58 -1.37 -25.95
C LYS A 199 6.67 -1.10 -24.88
N PRO A 200 7.52 -2.08 -24.55
CA PRO A 200 8.57 -1.93 -23.54
C PRO A 200 9.57 -0.79 -23.85
N ASP A 201 9.85 -0.55 -25.12
CA ASP A 201 10.75 0.52 -25.57
C ASP A 201 10.08 1.90 -25.70
N ILE A 202 8.88 2.09 -25.13
CA ILE A 202 8.19 3.38 -25.14
C ILE A 202 9.09 4.51 -24.63
N ASP A 203 9.04 5.64 -25.32
CA ASP A 203 9.79 6.83 -24.93
C ASP A 203 9.05 7.63 -23.84
N LEU A 204 9.77 8.59 -23.27
CA LEU A 204 9.23 9.40 -22.19
C LEU A 204 8.11 10.35 -22.64
N ASP A 205 8.17 10.88 -23.86
CA ASP A 205 7.19 11.86 -24.35
C ASP A 205 5.83 11.19 -24.61
N GLU A 206 5.83 9.96 -25.12
CA GLU A 206 4.64 9.10 -25.20
C GLU A 206 4.08 8.80 -23.80
N LEU A 207 4.93 8.46 -22.83
CA LEU A 207 4.48 8.22 -21.44
C LEU A 207 3.85 9.46 -20.80
N ILE A 208 4.42 10.65 -21.02
CA ILE A 208 3.85 11.93 -20.55
C ILE A 208 2.51 12.23 -21.25
N GLY A 209 2.31 11.71 -22.45
CA GLY A 209 1.02 11.77 -23.14
C GLY A 209 -0.09 10.95 -22.45
N ILE A 210 0.27 10.06 -21.52
CA ILE A 210 -0.65 9.21 -20.76
C ILE A 210 -0.71 9.63 -19.29
N VAL A 211 0.45 9.83 -18.66
CA VAL A 211 0.59 10.34 -17.29
C VAL A 211 0.97 11.81 -17.36
N PHE A 212 -0.02 12.69 -17.26
CA PHE A 212 0.18 14.11 -17.54
C PHE A 212 1.00 14.82 -16.45
N GLY A 213 0.94 14.28 -15.23
CA GLY A 213 1.55 14.86 -14.05
C GLY A 213 1.00 14.24 -12.76
N PRO A 214 1.44 14.75 -11.61
CA PRO A 214 0.83 14.42 -10.33
C PRO A 214 -0.64 14.80 -10.25
N ASP A 215 -1.42 14.02 -9.49
CA ASP A 215 -2.83 14.25 -9.17
C ASP A 215 -2.99 14.23 -7.65
N PHE A 216 -3.03 15.42 -7.04
CA PHE A 216 -3.05 15.56 -5.58
C PHE A 216 -4.46 15.35 -5.01
N PRO A 217 -4.61 14.70 -3.85
CA PRO A 217 -5.91 14.53 -3.20
C PRO A 217 -6.61 15.86 -2.88
N THR A 218 -5.84 16.92 -2.62
CA THR A 218 -6.36 18.27 -2.33
C THR A 218 -6.58 19.11 -3.59
N ALA A 219 -6.44 18.52 -4.78
CA ALA A 219 -6.55 19.18 -6.08
C ALA A 219 -5.61 20.41 -6.19
N GLY A 220 -6.14 21.56 -6.63
CA GLY A 220 -5.39 22.78 -6.94
C GLY A 220 -4.87 22.80 -8.38
N PHE A 221 -3.86 23.64 -8.60
CA PHE A 221 -3.21 23.80 -9.90
C PHE A 221 -1.72 23.49 -9.81
N ILE A 222 -1.18 22.79 -10.80
CA ILE A 222 0.26 22.69 -11.01
C ILE A 222 0.67 23.70 -12.08
N LEU A 223 1.63 24.57 -11.77
CA LEU A 223 2.07 25.62 -12.68
C LEU A 223 3.24 25.16 -13.54
N GLY A 224 2.95 24.96 -14.83
CA GLY A 224 3.95 24.57 -15.83
C GLY A 224 4.29 23.07 -15.80
N LYS A 225 4.89 22.60 -16.90
CA LYS A 225 5.18 21.16 -17.12
C LYS A 225 6.67 20.81 -17.04
N LYS A 226 7.57 21.81 -17.01
CA LYS A 226 9.03 21.59 -17.07
C LYS A 226 9.51 20.71 -15.91
N GLY A 227 9.10 21.01 -14.68
CA GLY A 227 9.48 20.25 -13.50
C GLY A 227 8.93 18.82 -13.49
N ILE A 228 7.75 18.60 -14.07
CA ILE A 228 7.17 17.25 -14.25
C ILE A 228 8.03 16.44 -15.21
N ARG A 229 8.35 16.99 -16.39
CA ARG A 229 9.20 16.31 -17.38
C ARG A 229 10.58 15.98 -16.82
N GLU A 230 11.19 16.91 -16.09
CA GLU A 230 12.48 16.70 -15.45
C GLU A 230 12.43 15.58 -14.40
N ALA A 231 11.40 15.60 -13.54
CA ALA A 231 11.17 14.55 -12.57
C ALA A 231 11.00 13.19 -13.23
N TYR A 232 10.12 13.06 -14.23
CA TYR A 232 9.88 11.78 -14.88
C TYR A 232 11.10 11.25 -15.64
N ARG A 233 11.96 12.13 -16.16
CA ARG A 233 13.20 11.76 -16.85
C ARG A 233 14.33 11.35 -15.93
N THR A 234 14.45 11.97 -14.75
CA THR A 234 15.66 11.89 -13.91
C THR A 234 15.42 11.39 -12.49
N GLY A 235 14.16 11.27 -12.10
CA GLY A 235 13.74 11.03 -10.73
C GLY A 235 13.75 12.26 -9.83
N ARG A 236 14.15 13.44 -10.34
CA ARG A 236 14.18 14.69 -9.56
C ARG A 236 13.58 15.85 -10.34
N GLY A 237 12.81 16.70 -9.67
CA GLY A 237 12.27 17.90 -10.27
C GLY A 237 11.55 18.76 -9.24
N ILE A 238 11.27 20.01 -9.58
CA ILE A 238 10.52 20.92 -8.71
C ILE A 238 9.32 21.45 -9.47
N ILE A 239 8.14 21.31 -8.87
CA ILE A 239 6.90 21.86 -9.41
C ILE A 239 6.34 22.91 -8.44
N LYS A 240 5.53 23.82 -8.98
CA LYS A 240 4.76 24.76 -8.16
C LYS A 240 3.31 24.31 -8.10
N ILE A 241 2.77 24.25 -6.90
CA ILE A 241 1.37 23.94 -6.63
C ILE A 241 0.70 25.23 -6.16
N ARG A 242 -0.46 25.56 -6.71
CA ARG A 242 -1.20 26.79 -6.43
C ARG A 242 -2.65 26.46 -6.06
N ALA A 243 -3.17 27.14 -5.05
CA ALA A 243 -4.55 27.07 -4.61
C ALA A 243 -5.51 27.48 -5.74
N ARG A 244 -6.65 26.79 -5.84
CA ARG A 244 -7.75 27.23 -6.71
C ARG A 244 -8.49 28.36 -6.02
N ALA A 245 -8.45 29.54 -6.63
CA ALA A 245 -9.15 30.71 -6.13
C ALA A 245 -9.70 31.55 -7.27
N PHE A 246 -10.82 32.23 -7.02
CA PHE A 246 -11.49 33.10 -7.98
C PHE A 246 -12.04 34.34 -7.29
N VAL A 247 -12.30 35.40 -8.07
CA VAL A 247 -12.93 36.62 -7.59
C VAL A 247 -14.43 36.52 -7.82
N GLU A 248 -15.21 36.74 -6.77
CA GLU A 248 -16.66 36.79 -6.82
C GLU A 248 -17.15 38.22 -6.54
N LYS A 249 -18.16 38.67 -7.28
CA LYS A 249 -18.80 39.98 -7.07
C LYS A 249 -20.05 39.82 -6.22
N VAL A 250 -20.12 40.53 -5.11
CA VAL A 250 -21.26 40.54 -4.20
C VAL A 250 -21.95 41.90 -4.31
N GLY A 251 -23.10 41.96 -4.97
CA GLY A 251 -23.80 43.22 -5.21
C GLY A 251 -23.05 44.19 -6.14
N LYS A 252 -23.35 45.50 -6.05
CA LYS A 252 -22.86 46.49 -7.02
C LYS A 252 -21.39 46.89 -6.87
N ASN A 253 -20.81 46.86 -5.67
CA ASN A 253 -19.48 47.45 -5.38
C ASN A 253 -18.66 46.65 -4.33
N GLN A 254 -18.88 45.34 -4.18
CA GLN A 254 -18.11 44.52 -3.24
C GLN A 254 -17.56 43.30 -3.97
N GLU A 255 -16.28 43.06 -3.81
CA GLU A 255 -15.59 41.87 -4.34
C GLU A 255 -15.09 41.02 -3.17
N ARG A 256 -14.98 39.72 -3.40
CA ARG A 256 -14.33 38.78 -2.48
C ARG A 256 -13.47 37.80 -3.25
N VAL A 257 -12.38 37.36 -2.64
CA VAL A 257 -11.57 36.26 -3.14
C VAL A 257 -12.06 34.99 -2.45
N VAL A 258 -12.47 34.00 -3.23
CA VAL A 258 -12.93 32.70 -2.76
C VAL A 258 -11.88 31.66 -3.11
N ILE A 259 -11.42 30.90 -2.13
CA ILE A 259 -10.44 29.82 -2.29
C ILE A 259 -11.17 28.50 -2.03
N SER A 260 -11.18 27.62 -3.02
CA SER A 260 -11.92 26.36 -2.98
C SER A 260 -11.03 25.13 -2.81
N GLU A 261 -9.73 25.24 -3.10
CA GLU A 261 -8.75 24.16 -2.98
C GLU A 261 -7.40 24.74 -2.55
N ILE A 262 -6.67 24.05 -1.69
CA ILE A 262 -5.33 24.46 -1.23
C ILE A 262 -4.24 23.47 -1.67
N PRO A 263 -2.97 23.89 -1.74
CA PRO A 263 -1.88 22.99 -2.13
C PRO A 263 -1.74 21.79 -1.18
N TYR A 264 -1.24 20.68 -1.72
CA TYR A 264 -1.02 19.45 -0.96
C TYR A 264 -0.11 19.67 0.25
N GLN A 265 -0.45 19.03 1.38
CA GLN A 265 0.22 19.14 2.69
C GLN A 265 0.19 20.54 3.33
N VAL A 266 -0.61 21.48 2.81
CA VAL A 266 -0.86 22.77 3.47
C VAL A 266 -1.93 22.58 4.53
N ASN A 267 -1.66 23.06 5.74
CA ASN A 267 -2.62 23.10 6.83
C ASN A 267 -3.51 24.34 6.68
N LYS A 268 -4.83 24.16 6.63
CA LYS A 268 -5.79 25.26 6.38
C LYS A 268 -5.78 26.30 7.51
N SER A 269 -5.79 25.89 8.78
CA SER A 269 -5.79 26.82 9.92
C SER A 269 -4.54 27.69 9.96
N LYS A 270 -3.36 27.10 9.76
CA LYS A 270 -2.09 27.84 9.67
C LYS A 270 -2.05 28.78 8.47
N LEU A 271 -2.69 28.41 7.36
CA LEU A 271 -2.83 29.30 6.21
C LEU A 271 -3.68 30.53 6.57
N LEU A 272 -4.82 30.34 7.23
CA LEU A 272 -5.70 31.43 7.69
C LEU A 272 -5.01 32.33 8.71
N GLU A 273 -4.32 31.75 9.70
CA GLU A 273 -3.52 32.48 10.68
C GLU A 273 -2.44 33.33 9.99
N LYS A 274 -1.76 32.77 8.98
CA LYS A 274 -0.75 33.50 8.21
C LYS A 274 -1.36 34.66 7.42
N MET A 275 -2.52 34.46 6.80
CA MET A 275 -3.24 35.54 6.10
C MET A 275 -3.61 36.67 7.07
N ALA A 276 -4.20 36.33 8.22
CA ALA A 276 -4.58 37.31 9.24
C ALA A 276 -3.36 38.09 9.79
N ALA A 277 -2.22 37.41 9.99
CA ALA A 277 -0.98 38.06 10.39
C ALA A 277 -0.49 39.07 9.33
N LEU A 278 -0.50 38.70 8.04
CA LEU A 278 -0.09 39.59 6.95
C LEU A 278 -0.98 40.83 6.80
N VAL A 279 -2.28 40.69 7.10
CA VAL A 279 -3.22 41.83 7.13
C VAL A 279 -2.90 42.75 8.31
N ARG A 280 -2.68 42.18 9.52
CA ARG A 280 -2.35 42.93 10.73
C ARG A 280 -1.03 43.69 10.62
N GLU A 281 -0.03 43.06 10.01
CA GLU A 281 1.28 43.66 9.71
C GLU A 281 1.25 44.68 8.55
N LYS A 282 0.08 44.92 7.93
CA LYS A 282 -0.10 45.79 6.75
C LYS A 282 0.76 45.38 5.54
N LYS A 283 1.22 44.12 5.47
CA LYS A 283 1.89 43.58 4.28
C LYS A 283 0.91 43.33 3.14
N ILE A 284 -0.33 42.97 3.48
CA ILE A 284 -1.44 42.86 2.53
C ILE A 284 -2.56 43.79 3.01
N GLU A 285 -2.67 44.94 2.36
CA GLU A 285 -3.75 45.89 2.59
C GLU A 285 -4.95 45.61 1.66
N GLY A 286 -6.11 46.18 1.99
CA GLY A 286 -7.34 46.06 1.19
C GLY A 286 -8.23 44.87 1.54
N ILE A 287 -7.86 44.04 2.53
CA ILE A 287 -8.72 42.98 3.08
C ILE A 287 -9.57 43.56 4.21
N SER A 288 -10.88 43.31 4.19
CA SER A 288 -11.80 43.70 5.27
C SER A 288 -12.05 42.57 6.26
N ASP A 289 -12.16 41.33 5.78
CA ASP A 289 -12.45 40.16 6.62
C ASP A 289 -11.92 38.87 5.99
N ILE A 290 -11.67 37.85 6.81
CA ILE A 290 -11.27 36.50 6.40
C ILE A 290 -12.14 35.50 7.15
N ARG A 291 -12.87 34.66 6.41
CA ARG A 291 -13.77 33.64 6.96
C ARG A 291 -13.49 32.28 6.37
N ASP A 292 -13.63 31.27 7.21
CA ASP A 292 -13.72 29.88 6.76
C ASP A 292 -15.20 29.48 6.71
N GLU A 293 -15.72 29.36 5.49
CA GLU A 293 -17.09 28.92 5.20
C GLU A 293 -17.08 27.48 4.68
N SER A 294 -16.03 26.70 4.99
CA SER A 294 -15.95 25.28 4.64
C SER A 294 -16.95 24.45 5.44
N ASP A 295 -17.58 23.49 4.78
CA ASP A 295 -18.52 22.56 5.38
C ASP A 295 -18.22 21.10 4.95
N ARG A 296 -19.19 20.21 5.10
CA ARG A 296 -19.05 18.80 4.69
C ARG A 296 -19.04 18.61 3.18
N ASP A 297 -19.56 19.58 2.42
CA ASP A 297 -19.75 19.51 0.98
C ASP A 297 -18.59 20.17 0.22
N GLY A 298 -17.77 20.99 0.89
CA GLY A 298 -16.52 21.45 0.31
C GLY A 298 -15.75 22.50 1.11
N MET A 299 -14.52 22.75 0.65
CA MET A 299 -13.68 23.82 1.19
C MET A 299 -14.09 25.17 0.59
N ARG A 300 -14.27 26.18 1.45
CA ARG A 300 -14.58 27.53 1.00
C ARG A 300 -14.04 28.59 1.95
N ILE A 301 -12.84 29.09 1.66
CA ILE A 301 -12.24 30.22 2.38
C ILE A 301 -12.59 31.51 1.67
N VAL A 302 -13.10 32.49 2.40
CA VAL A 302 -13.51 33.79 1.88
C VAL A 302 -12.60 34.88 2.42
N VAL A 303 -12.10 35.71 1.52
CA VAL A 303 -11.38 36.93 1.84
C VAL A 303 -12.16 38.10 1.25
N ASP A 304 -12.85 38.85 2.10
CA ASP A 304 -13.60 40.04 1.67
C ASP A 304 -12.65 41.20 1.40
N VAL A 305 -12.93 41.93 0.33
CA VAL A 305 -12.13 43.07 -0.12
C VAL A 305 -12.82 44.37 0.26
N LYS A 306 -12.05 45.34 0.75
CA LYS A 306 -12.53 46.71 1.02
C LYS A 306 -13.01 47.37 -0.29
N ARG A 307 -13.90 48.36 -0.18
CA ARG A 307 -14.50 49.04 -1.35
C ARG A 307 -13.48 49.65 -2.33
N ASP A 308 -12.34 50.08 -1.83
CA ASP A 308 -11.21 50.65 -2.57
C ASP A 308 -10.13 49.63 -2.95
N GLY A 309 -10.26 48.39 -2.46
CA GLY A 309 -9.34 47.30 -2.73
C GLY A 309 -9.53 46.69 -4.12
N LYS A 310 -8.44 46.12 -4.67
CA LYS A 310 -8.47 45.39 -5.95
C LYS A 310 -8.28 43.90 -5.70
N ALA A 311 -9.33 43.10 -5.88
CA ALA A 311 -9.33 41.67 -5.52
C ALA A 311 -8.21 40.88 -6.21
N LEU A 312 -7.96 41.10 -7.50
CA LEU A 312 -6.89 40.43 -8.23
C LEU A 312 -5.48 40.78 -7.72
N VAL A 313 -5.27 42.00 -7.21
CA VAL A 313 -3.98 42.40 -6.63
C VAL A 313 -3.79 41.69 -5.28
N ILE A 314 -4.83 41.64 -4.47
CA ILE A 314 -4.83 40.94 -3.18
C ILE A 314 -4.57 39.44 -3.41
N LEU A 315 -5.28 38.80 -4.35
CA LEU A 315 -5.08 37.40 -4.69
C LEU A 315 -3.62 37.09 -5.09
N ASN A 316 -3.02 37.92 -5.95
CA ASN A 316 -1.61 37.76 -6.32
C ASN A 316 -0.65 37.94 -5.13
N ARG A 317 -0.95 38.86 -4.21
CA ARG A 317 -0.19 39.01 -2.96
C ARG A 317 -0.34 37.80 -2.06
N LEU A 318 -1.54 37.25 -1.93
CA LEU A 318 -1.79 36.04 -1.16
C LEU A 318 -1.00 34.85 -1.73
N TYR A 319 -0.99 34.64 -3.05
CA TYR A 319 -0.13 33.63 -3.68
C TYR A 319 1.35 33.84 -3.35
N LYS A 320 1.83 35.09 -3.38
CA LYS A 320 3.25 35.39 -3.17
C LYS A 320 3.71 35.24 -1.70
N PHE A 321 2.85 35.58 -0.75
CA PHE A 321 3.25 35.73 0.66
C PHE A 321 2.68 34.68 1.60
N THR A 322 1.85 33.76 1.10
CA THR A 322 1.24 32.67 1.87
C THR A 322 1.50 31.31 1.21
N GLN A 323 1.06 30.24 1.87
CA GLN A 323 1.11 28.88 1.31
C GLN A 323 -0.02 28.60 0.30
N MET A 324 -0.73 29.62 -0.19
CA MET A 324 -1.58 29.47 -1.37
C MET A 324 -0.79 29.11 -2.64
N GLU A 325 0.52 29.36 -2.68
CA GLU A 325 1.43 28.79 -3.66
C GLU A 325 2.64 28.20 -2.95
N THR A 326 2.95 26.94 -3.23
CA THR A 326 4.09 26.23 -2.64
C THR A 326 4.90 25.52 -3.71
N SER A 327 6.16 25.22 -3.40
CA SER A 327 7.00 24.37 -4.26
C SER A 327 6.99 22.95 -3.70
N PHE A 328 6.87 21.96 -4.60
CA PHE A 328 6.98 20.55 -4.27
C PHE A 328 8.22 19.98 -4.97
N GLY A 329 9.22 19.57 -4.18
CA GLY A 329 10.42 18.92 -4.68
C GLY A 329 10.18 17.42 -4.83
N ILE A 330 10.10 16.95 -6.07
CA ILE A 330 9.94 15.54 -6.41
C ILE A 330 11.28 14.83 -6.29
N ILE A 331 11.30 13.73 -5.53
CA ILE A 331 12.44 12.80 -5.45
C ILE A 331 11.88 11.38 -5.52
N MET A 332 11.97 10.76 -6.70
CA MET A 332 11.51 9.40 -6.97
C MET A 332 12.54 8.38 -6.51
N LEU A 333 12.69 8.26 -5.19
CA LEU A 333 13.62 7.34 -4.55
C LEU A 333 12.87 6.21 -3.83
N ALA A 334 13.23 4.96 -4.12
CA ALA A 334 12.63 3.78 -3.52
C ALA A 334 13.67 2.67 -3.30
N ILE A 335 13.32 1.65 -2.52
CA ILE A 335 14.15 0.46 -2.35
C ILE A 335 13.93 -0.50 -3.51
N VAL A 336 15.00 -0.76 -4.26
CA VAL A 336 15.10 -1.76 -5.34
C VAL A 336 16.10 -2.81 -4.90
N ASN A 337 15.69 -4.08 -4.84
CA ASN A 337 16.57 -5.20 -4.44
C ASN A 337 17.40 -4.94 -3.16
N GLY A 338 16.77 -4.31 -2.15
CA GLY A 338 17.39 -4.00 -0.87
C GLY A 338 18.27 -2.74 -0.85
N ARG A 339 18.34 -1.97 -1.94
CA ARG A 339 19.15 -0.76 -2.06
C ARG A 339 18.32 0.47 -2.45
N PRO A 340 18.64 1.67 -1.94
CA PRO A 340 17.95 2.89 -2.34
C PRO A 340 18.42 3.33 -3.74
N GLU A 341 17.47 3.55 -4.65
CA GLU A 341 17.74 3.98 -6.03
C GLU A 341 16.81 5.14 -6.43
N ILE A 342 17.35 6.07 -7.22
CA ILE A 342 16.58 7.14 -7.86
C ILE A 342 16.08 6.60 -9.20
N LEU A 343 14.79 6.69 -9.42
CA LEU A 343 14.10 6.05 -10.53
C LEU A 343 13.45 7.08 -11.45
N THR A 344 13.36 6.76 -12.73
CA THR A 344 12.55 7.50 -13.70
C THR A 344 11.09 7.02 -13.64
N LEU A 345 10.16 7.73 -14.27
CA LEU A 345 8.77 7.27 -14.38
C LEU A 345 8.71 5.88 -15.03
N LYS A 346 9.44 5.71 -16.14
CA LYS A 346 9.53 4.44 -16.87
C LYS A 346 10.09 3.34 -15.97
N GLY A 347 11.19 3.59 -15.26
CA GLY A 347 11.80 2.61 -14.36
C GLY A 347 10.84 2.14 -13.25
N ILE A 348 10.03 3.04 -12.69
CA ILE A 348 9.01 2.65 -11.71
C ILE A 348 7.96 1.72 -12.33
N LEU A 349 7.45 2.05 -13.52
CA LEU A 349 6.47 1.25 -14.23
C LEU A 349 7.03 -0.14 -14.59
N GLU A 350 8.27 -0.20 -15.07
CA GLU A 350 8.96 -1.46 -15.43
C GLU A 350 9.13 -2.37 -14.21
N HIS A 351 9.56 -1.82 -13.05
CA HIS A 351 9.67 -2.60 -11.82
C HIS A 351 8.32 -3.12 -11.35
N PHE A 352 7.25 -2.33 -11.49
CA PHE A 352 5.91 -2.79 -11.14
C PHE A 352 5.42 -3.91 -12.08
N VAL A 353 5.65 -3.78 -13.39
CA VAL A 353 5.33 -4.83 -14.37
C VAL A 353 6.09 -6.13 -14.07
N ALA A 354 7.39 -6.02 -13.76
CA ALA A 354 8.21 -7.17 -13.38
C ALA A 354 7.69 -7.86 -12.12
N HIS A 355 7.33 -7.09 -11.09
CA HIS A 355 6.68 -7.61 -9.88
C HIS A 355 5.39 -8.35 -10.19
N ARG A 356 4.47 -7.74 -10.97
CA ARG A 356 3.21 -8.39 -11.33
C ARG A 356 3.41 -9.68 -12.13
N ARG A 357 4.42 -9.71 -13.01
CA ARG A 357 4.80 -10.94 -13.74
C ARG A 357 5.25 -12.03 -12.78
N GLU A 358 6.11 -11.72 -11.81
CA GLU A 358 6.56 -12.67 -10.79
C GLU A 358 5.38 -13.23 -9.97
N ILE A 359 4.49 -12.36 -9.49
CA ILE A 359 3.30 -12.77 -8.74
C ILE A 359 2.43 -13.73 -9.55
N ILE A 360 2.16 -13.42 -10.82
CA ILE A 360 1.32 -14.26 -11.69
C ILE A 360 1.98 -15.61 -11.95
N ILE A 361 3.29 -15.64 -12.21
CA ILE A 361 4.04 -16.89 -12.43
C ILE A 361 3.97 -17.76 -11.17
N ARG A 362 4.30 -17.21 -10.00
CA ARG A 362 4.27 -17.96 -8.73
C ARG A 362 2.88 -18.50 -8.41
N ARG A 363 1.85 -17.67 -8.58
CA ARG A 363 0.46 -18.10 -8.41
C ARG A 363 0.10 -19.25 -9.35
N THR A 364 0.50 -19.15 -10.61
CA THR A 364 0.20 -20.18 -11.62
C THR A 364 0.93 -21.49 -11.30
N ILE A 365 2.19 -21.42 -10.85
CA ILE A 365 2.93 -22.60 -10.39
C ILE A 365 2.26 -23.23 -9.16
N TYR A 366 1.82 -22.41 -8.20
CA TYR A 366 1.09 -22.90 -7.03
C TYR A 366 -0.21 -23.61 -7.42
N ASP A 367 -1.02 -22.96 -8.25
CA ASP A 367 -2.30 -23.50 -8.71
C ASP A 367 -2.08 -24.79 -9.54
N LEU A 368 -1.05 -24.83 -10.39
CA LEU A 368 -0.66 -26.03 -11.15
C LEU A 368 -0.27 -27.18 -10.23
N LYS A 369 0.63 -26.94 -9.25
CA LYS A 369 1.05 -27.97 -8.28
C LYS A 369 -0.15 -28.54 -7.52
N ARG A 370 -1.09 -27.68 -7.09
CA ARG A 370 -2.31 -28.12 -6.38
C ARG A 370 -3.24 -28.91 -7.31
N ALA A 371 -3.35 -28.52 -8.58
CA ALA A 371 -4.13 -29.25 -9.57
C ALA A 371 -3.51 -30.63 -9.86
N GLU A 372 -2.19 -30.72 -10.03
CA GLU A 372 -1.45 -31.97 -10.23
C GLU A 372 -1.57 -32.91 -9.01
N GLU A 373 -1.37 -32.39 -7.79
CA GLU A 373 -1.58 -33.15 -6.54
C GLU A 373 -3.00 -33.72 -6.45
N ARG A 374 -4.00 -32.92 -6.84
CA ARG A 374 -5.41 -33.33 -6.84
C ARG A 374 -5.70 -34.36 -7.92
N ALA A 375 -5.20 -34.15 -9.14
CA ALA A 375 -5.35 -35.07 -10.26
C ALA A 375 -4.74 -36.44 -9.94
N HIS A 376 -3.55 -36.46 -9.32
CA HIS A 376 -2.88 -37.67 -8.86
C HIS A 376 -3.72 -38.47 -7.86
N ILE A 377 -4.36 -37.80 -6.90
CA ILE A 377 -5.29 -38.45 -5.95
C ILE A 377 -6.51 -39.00 -6.68
N LEU A 378 -7.13 -38.23 -7.58
CA LEU A 378 -8.32 -38.65 -8.33
C LEU A 378 -8.03 -39.83 -9.25
N GLU A 379 -6.85 -39.90 -9.86
CA GLU A 379 -6.40 -41.06 -10.63
C GLU A 379 -6.33 -42.32 -9.77
N GLY A 380 -5.75 -42.22 -8.57
CA GLY A 380 -5.70 -43.32 -7.62
C GLY A 380 -7.10 -43.78 -7.18
N LEU A 381 -7.99 -42.84 -6.86
CA LEU A 381 -9.37 -43.14 -6.50
C LEU A 381 -10.15 -43.77 -7.67
N LYS A 382 -9.94 -43.28 -8.89
CA LYS A 382 -10.56 -43.85 -10.09
C LYS A 382 -10.11 -45.30 -10.30
N LYS A 383 -8.80 -45.55 -10.28
CA LYS A 383 -8.23 -46.90 -10.38
C LYS A 383 -8.76 -47.81 -9.25
N ALA A 384 -8.84 -47.31 -8.02
CA ALA A 384 -9.38 -48.07 -6.89
C ALA A 384 -10.88 -48.40 -7.06
N LEU A 385 -11.68 -47.50 -7.63
CA LEU A 385 -13.09 -47.75 -7.94
C LEU A 385 -13.28 -48.70 -9.12
N ASP A 386 -12.32 -48.78 -10.04
CA ASP A 386 -12.34 -49.74 -11.14
C ASP A 386 -12.07 -51.18 -10.66
N PHE A 387 -11.28 -51.34 -9.57
CA PHE A 387 -10.93 -52.64 -8.94
C PHE A 387 -11.38 -52.69 -7.47
N LEU A 388 -12.62 -52.29 -7.21
CA LEU A 388 -13.10 -52.06 -5.84
C LEU A 388 -13.08 -53.30 -4.94
N ASP A 389 -13.45 -54.46 -5.48
CA ASP A 389 -13.52 -55.70 -4.70
C ASP A 389 -12.12 -56.12 -4.21
N ASP A 390 -11.11 -56.06 -5.08
CA ASP A 390 -9.71 -56.37 -4.75
C ASP A 390 -9.15 -55.41 -3.69
N VAL A 391 -9.47 -54.12 -3.81
CA VAL A 391 -9.09 -53.09 -2.83
C VAL A 391 -9.73 -53.36 -1.46
N ILE A 392 -11.02 -53.71 -1.43
CA ILE A 392 -11.73 -54.02 -0.18
C ILE A 392 -11.20 -55.30 0.46
N GLU A 393 -10.94 -56.35 -0.33
CA GLU A 393 -10.38 -57.61 0.17
C GLU A 393 -8.98 -57.42 0.76
N LEU A 394 -8.11 -56.68 0.07
CA LEU A 394 -6.78 -56.34 0.56
C LEU A 394 -6.85 -55.57 1.88
N ILE A 395 -7.72 -54.57 1.98
CA ILE A 395 -7.89 -53.79 3.21
C ILE A 395 -8.44 -54.66 4.35
N ARG A 396 -9.44 -55.52 4.09
CA ARG A 396 -10.04 -56.40 5.10
C ARG A 396 -9.10 -57.51 5.59
N SER A 397 -8.18 -57.95 4.73
CA SER A 397 -7.20 -58.99 5.06
C SER A 397 -5.94 -58.44 5.76
N SER A 398 -5.76 -57.12 5.77
CA SER A 398 -4.68 -56.45 6.51
C SER A 398 -5.02 -56.32 7.99
N SER A 399 -4.01 -56.45 8.87
CA SER A 399 -4.21 -56.40 10.33
C SER A 399 -4.39 -54.98 10.89
N ASP A 400 -3.82 -53.98 10.22
CA ASP A 400 -3.94 -52.56 10.59
C ASP A 400 -3.85 -51.62 9.37
N PRO A 401 -4.19 -50.31 9.52
CA PRO A 401 -4.15 -49.35 8.42
C PRO A 401 -2.75 -49.12 7.82
N LYS A 402 -1.68 -49.30 8.60
CA LYS A 402 -0.30 -49.11 8.12
C LYS A 402 0.09 -50.28 7.22
N GLU A 403 -0.27 -51.50 7.59
CA GLU A 403 -0.11 -52.68 6.73
C GLU A 403 -0.95 -52.53 5.45
N ALA A 404 -2.23 -52.15 5.57
CA ALA A 404 -3.10 -51.95 4.42
C ALA A 404 -2.54 -50.91 3.45
N LYS A 405 -2.02 -49.79 3.96
CA LYS A 405 -1.35 -48.77 3.15
C LYS A 405 -0.14 -49.34 2.42
N GLY A 406 0.72 -50.07 3.13
CA GLY A 406 1.90 -50.71 2.55
C GLY A 406 1.54 -51.68 1.42
N ARG A 407 0.50 -52.49 1.62
CA ARG A 407 0.00 -53.45 0.62
C ARG A 407 -0.68 -52.79 -0.57
N LEU A 408 -1.45 -51.72 -0.37
CA LEU A 408 -1.97 -50.91 -1.48
C LEU A 408 -0.84 -50.35 -2.35
N MET A 409 0.30 -49.99 -1.74
CA MET A 409 1.47 -49.51 -2.48
C MET A 409 2.22 -50.63 -3.20
N SER A 410 2.46 -51.77 -2.53
CA SER A 410 3.26 -52.87 -3.10
C SER A 410 2.51 -53.74 -4.09
N ASP A 411 1.22 -54.01 -3.83
CA ASP A 411 0.46 -55.02 -4.54
C ASP A 411 -0.36 -54.40 -5.69
N LEU A 412 -0.76 -53.13 -5.54
CA LEU A 412 -1.61 -52.41 -6.50
C LEU A 412 -0.97 -51.15 -7.10
N ASP A 413 0.34 -50.93 -6.85
CA ASP A 413 1.14 -49.83 -7.38
C ASP A 413 0.52 -48.44 -7.13
N PHE A 414 -0.07 -48.23 -5.95
CA PHE A 414 -0.49 -46.90 -5.52
C PHE A 414 0.68 -46.13 -4.89
N SER A 415 0.75 -44.83 -5.14
CA SER A 415 1.66 -43.97 -4.37
C SER A 415 1.21 -43.85 -2.91
N ASP A 416 2.11 -43.43 -2.02
CA ASP A 416 1.80 -43.22 -0.59
C ASP A 416 0.56 -42.33 -0.37
N ILE A 417 0.45 -41.23 -1.12
CA ILE A 417 -0.66 -40.27 -1.01
C ILE A 417 -1.97 -40.86 -1.55
N GLN A 418 -1.91 -41.62 -2.66
CA GLN A 418 -3.08 -42.30 -3.21
C GLN A 418 -3.58 -43.39 -2.27
N ALA A 419 -2.68 -44.23 -1.75
CA ALA A 419 -3.02 -45.28 -0.80
C ALA A 419 -3.68 -44.71 0.47
N GLN A 420 -3.13 -43.60 0.99
CA GLN A 420 -3.76 -42.88 2.11
C GLN A 420 -5.16 -42.36 1.75
N ALA A 421 -5.32 -41.73 0.58
CA ALA A 421 -6.61 -41.20 0.14
C ALA A 421 -7.67 -42.30 -0.08
N ILE A 422 -7.26 -43.50 -0.51
CA ILE A 422 -8.13 -44.68 -0.64
C ILE A 422 -8.59 -45.15 0.74
N LEU A 423 -7.68 -45.23 1.72
CA LEU A 423 -8.03 -45.62 3.10
C LEU A 423 -8.96 -44.62 3.78
N ASP A 424 -8.78 -43.33 3.49
CA ASP A 424 -9.62 -42.24 4.03
C ASP A 424 -10.96 -42.10 3.28
N MET A 425 -11.20 -42.90 2.24
CA MET A 425 -12.42 -42.87 1.45
C MET A 425 -13.63 -43.33 2.27
N ARG A 426 -14.67 -42.49 2.33
CA ARG A 426 -15.94 -42.84 2.97
C ARG A 426 -16.77 -43.75 2.07
N LEU A 427 -17.44 -44.76 2.64
CA LEU A 427 -18.29 -45.72 1.90
C LEU A 427 -19.31 -45.07 0.95
N GLN A 428 -19.84 -43.88 1.27
CA GLN A 428 -20.75 -43.15 0.38
C GLN A 428 -20.15 -42.83 -1.01
N ARG A 429 -18.82 -42.72 -1.11
CA ARG A 429 -18.09 -42.46 -2.36
C ARG A 429 -18.11 -43.63 -3.34
N LEU A 430 -18.55 -44.82 -2.89
CA LEU A 430 -18.68 -46.02 -3.71
C LEU A 430 -19.94 -46.02 -4.58
N THR A 431 -20.85 -45.05 -4.39
CA THR A 431 -22.08 -44.95 -5.19
C THR A 431 -21.77 -44.52 -6.63
N GLY A 432 -22.59 -44.97 -7.60
CA GLY A 432 -22.35 -44.69 -9.03
C GLY A 432 -22.26 -43.19 -9.37
N LEU A 433 -23.10 -42.37 -8.75
CA LEU A 433 -23.07 -40.91 -8.92
C LEU A 433 -21.75 -40.27 -8.43
N GLU A 434 -21.14 -40.80 -7.37
CA GLU A 434 -19.88 -40.28 -6.85
C GLU A 434 -18.69 -40.68 -7.74
N ARG A 435 -18.75 -41.85 -8.39
CA ARG A 435 -17.77 -42.27 -9.41
C ARG A 435 -17.80 -41.35 -10.63
N GLU A 436 -19.00 -40.99 -11.10
CA GLU A 436 -19.15 -40.02 -12.21
C GLU A 436 -18.59 -38.65 -11.84
N LYS A 437 -18.83 -38.17 -10.61
CA LYS A 437 -18.26 -36.90 -10.13
C LYS A 437 -16.74 -36.92 -10.08
N ILE A 438 -16.13 -38.00 -9.60
CA ILE A 438 -14.66 -38.15 -9.57
C ILE A 438 -14.09 -38.09 -10.99
N ASN A 439 -14.72 -38.80 -11.94
CA ASN A 439 -14.32 -38.77 -13.33
C ASN A 439 -14.47 -37.37 -13.96
N ALA A 440 -15.59 -36.68 -13.70
CA ALA A 440 -15.82 -35.33 -14.18
C ALA A 440 -14.79 -34.34 -13.60
N GLU A 441 -14.55 -34.39 -12.30
CA GLU A 441 -13.54 -33.55 -11.62
C GLU A 441 -12.14 -33.79 -12.21
N TYR A 442 -11.76 -35.05 -12.43
CA TYR A 442 -10.48 -35.38 -13.06
C TYR A 442 -10.38 -34.84 -14.49
N GLN A 443 -11.43 -35.01 -15.31
CA GLN A 443 -11.46 -34.50 -16.68
C GLN A 443 -11.40 -32.97 -16.75
N ASP A 444 -11.97 -32.28 -15.77
CA ASP A 444 -11.90 -30.82 -15.71
C ASP A 444 -10.54 -30.30 -15.23
N LEU A 445 -9.81 -31.07 -14.42
CA LEU A 445 -8.46 -30.70 -13.94
C LEU A 445 -7.36 -30.90 -15.00
N ILE A 446 -7.53 -31.82 -15.94
CA ILE A 446 -6.55 -32.11 -16.99
C ILE A 446 -6.74 -31.29 -18.27
N LYS A 447 -7.80 -30.49 -18.37
CA LYS A 447 -8.03 -29.51 -19.44
C LYS A 447 -7.28 -28.23 -19.14
#